data_AF-A0A1C6JIQ3-F1
#
_entry.id   AF-A0A1C6JIQ3-F1
#
_cell.length_a   1.000
_cell.length_b   1.000
_cell.length_c   1.000
_cell.angle_alpha   90.00
_cell.angle_beta   90.00
_cell.angle_gamma   90.00
#
_symmetry.space_group_name_H-M   'P 1'
#
loop_
_entity.id
_entity.type
_entity.pdbx_description
1 polymer ?
#
loop_
_entity_poly.entity_id
_entity_poly.type
_entity_poly.pdbx_seq_one_letter_code
_entity_poly.pdbx_strand_id
1 'polypeptide(L)' 'MMTECMRWLYDHYILPQIEGRPMDDGDAFRAALFWDALDQEQARDARTVLAFYAVQGFRLGLQTGLALGRELEG' A
#
# COMPACT_ATOMS: atom_id res chain seq x y z
N MET A 1 -0.06 -12.30 -11.62
CA MET A 1 0.74 -12.52 -10.39
C MET A 1 1.77 -11.40 -10.27
N MET A 2 2.10 -10.98 -9.04
CA MET A 2 3.22 -10.07 -8.78
C MET A 2 4.54 -10.77 -9.13
N THR A 3 5.44 -10.08 -9.81
CA THR A 3 6.80 -10.59 -10.03
C THR A 3 7.61 -10.54 -8.73
N GLU A 4 8.70 -11.30 -8.63
CA GLU A 4 9.64 -11.23 -7.50
C GLU A 4 10.13 -9.80 -7.24
N CYS A 5 10.42 -9.04 -8.30
CA CYS A 5 10.78 -7.62 -8.21
C CYS A 5 9.64 -6.77 -7.61
N MET A 6 8.39 -6.99 -8.03
CA MET A 6 7.23 -6.28 -7.47
C MET A 6 7.01 -6.61 -6.00
N ARG A 7 7.26 -7.84 -5.58
CA ARG A 7 7.17 -8.26 -4.18
C ARG A 7 8.25 -7.58 -3.34
N TRP A 8 9.50 -7.62 -3.80
CA TRP A 8 10.61 -6.92 -3.15
C TRP A 8 10.32 -5.41 -3.02
N LEU A 9 9.83 -4.79 -4.09
CA LEU A 9 9.46 -3.37 -4.08
C LEU A 9 8.33 -3.06 -3.09
N TYR A 10 7.34 -3.94 -3.00
CA TYR A 10 6.27 -3.80 -2.02
C TYR A 10 6.81 -3.85 -0.59
N ASP A 11 7.55 -4.92 -0.26
CA ASP A 11 8.05 -5.20 1.09
C ASP A 11 9.03 -4.12 1.58
N HIS A 12 9.88 -3.58 0.69
CA HIS A 12 10.98 -2.70 1.09
C HIS A 12 10.76 -1.21 0.83
N TYR A 13 9.82 -0.83 -0.05
CA TYR A 13 9.62 0.56 -0.45
C TYR A 13 8.18 1.05 -0.27
N ILE A 14 7.18 0.26 -0.70
CA ILE A 14 5.80 0.74 -0.70
C ILE A 14 5.14 0.55 0.67
N LEU A 15 5.26 -0.64 1.27
CA LEU A 15 4.66 -0.93 2.57
C LEU A 15 5.17 0.00 3.67
N PRO A 16 6.49 0.26 3.83
CA PRO A 16 6.98 1.21 4.83
C PRO A 16 6.43 2.63 4.65
N GLN A 17 6.19 3.05 3.41
CA GLN A 17 5.60 4.38 3.11
C GLN A 17 4.10 4.44 3.46
N ILE A 18 3.38 3.33 3.32
CA ILE A 18 1.97 3.24 3.72
C ILE A 18 1.87 3.24 5.25
N GLU A 19 2.65 2.41 5.94
CA GLU A 19 2.61 2.28 7.40
C GLU A 19 3.19 3.50 8.12
N GLY A 20 4.17 4.18 7.51
CA GLY A 20 4.78 5.38 8.07
C GLY A 20 3.92 6.65 7.94
N ARG A 21 2.82 6.60 7.18
CA ARG A 21 1.90 7.74 7.05
C ARG A 21 0.83 7.68 8.15
N PRO A 22 0.67 8.74 8.96
CA PRO A 22 -0.39 8.77 9.95
C PRO A 22 -1.75 8.76 9.24
N MET A 23 -2.62 7.86 9.69
CA MET A 23 -4.04 7.89 9.35
C MET A 23 -4.73 8.91 10.25
N ASP A 24 -5.77 9.58 9.74
CA ASP A 24 -6.65 10.32 10.64
C ASP A 24 -7.47 9.36 11.53
N ASP A 25 -8.07 9.89 12.60
CA ASP A 25 -8.80 9.08 13.57
C ASP A 25 -9.93 8.25 12.93
N GLY A 26 -10.57 8.78 11.89
CA GLY A 26 -11.66 8.11 11.18
C GLY A 26 -11.16 6.94 10.34
N ASP A 27 -10.07 7.16 9.60
CA ASP A 27 -9.41 6.14 8.80
C ASP A 27 -8.79 5.05 9.68
N ALA A 28 -8.15 5.41 10.79
CA ALA A 28 -7.63 4.46 11.77
C ALA A 28 -8.75 3.58 12.37
N PHE A 29 -9.89 4.19 12.73
CA PHE A 29 -11.05 3.45 13.23
C PHE A 29 -11.61 2.47 12.20
N ARG A 30 -11.77 2.90 10.94
CA ARG A 30 -12.25 2.04 9.86
C ARG A 30 -11.29 0.89 9.56
N ALA A 31 -9.99 1.15 9.56
CA ALA A 31 -8.98 0.12 9.38
C ALA A 31 -9.02 -0.91 10.51
N ALA A 32 -9.13 -0.47 11.76
CA ALA A 32 -9.26 -1.36 12.90
C ALA A 32 -10.51 -2.26 12.80
N LEU A 33 -11.67 -1.67 12.49
CA LEU A 33 -12.91 -2.42 12.30
C LEU A 33 -12.81 -3.44 11.15
N PHE A 34 -12.17 -3.05 10.05
CA PHE A 34 -11.96 -3.93 8.92
C PHE A 34 -11.09 -5.14 9.30
N TRP A 35 -9.93 -4.90 9.93
CA TRP A 35 -9.01 -5.98 10.28
C TRP A 35 -9.54 -6.90 11.38
N ASP A 36 -10.30 -6.38 12.35
CA ASP A 36 -10.92 -7.17 13.42
C ASP A 36 -12.04 -8.08 12.91
N ALA A 37 -12.72 -7.68 11.83
CA ALA A 37 -13.79 -8.48 11.21
C ALA A 37 -13.31 -9.68 10.40
N LEU A 38 -12.01 -9.76 10.07
CA LEU A 38 -11.46 -10.82 9.23
C LEU A 38 -10.87 -11.95 10.08
N ASP A 39 -11.13 -13.20 9.67
CA ASP A 39 -10.35 -14.33 10.18
C ASP A 39 -8.91 -14.33 9.63
N GLN A 40 -8.10 -15.29 10.08
CA GLN A 40 -6.68 -15.36 9.71
C GLN A 40 -6.47 -15.59 8.20
N GLU A 41 -7.31 -16.40 7.55
CA GLU A 41 -7.20 -16.69 6.12
C GLU A 41 -7.62 -15.47 5.31
N GLN A 42 -8.75 -14.87 5.67
CA GLN A 42 -9.26 -13.65 5.05
C GLN A 42 -8.29 -12.47 5.21
N ALA A 43 -7.65 -12.33 6.37
CA ALA A 43 -6.64 -11.29 6.58
C ALA A 43 -5.41 -11.50 5.69
N ARG A 44 -5.00 -12.75 5.45
CA ARG A 44 -3.89 -13.07 4.53
C ARG A 44 -4.25 -12.74 3.08
N ASP A 45 -5.47 -13.06 2.67
CA ASP A 45 -5.96 -12.75 1.33
C ASP A 45 -6.12 -11.24 1.13
N ALA A 46 -6.68 -10.54 2.11
CA ALA A 46 -6.79 -9.08 2.10
C ALA A 46 -5.42 -8.41 1.95
N ARG A 47 -4.40 -8.86 2.70
CA ARG A 47 -3.01 -8.36 2.53
C ARG A 47 -2.48 -8.61 1.12
N THR A 48 -2.77 -9.77 0.54
CA THR A 48 -2.34 -10.10 -0.84
C THR A 48 -2.99 -9.18 -1.86
N VAL A 49 -4.29 -8.90 -1.72
CA VAL A 49 -5.04 -7.98 -2.59
C VAL A 49 -4.51 -6.55 -2.44
N LEU A 50 -4.31 -6.07 -1.20
CA LEU A 50 -3.77 -4.74 -0.93
C LEU A 50 -2.37 -4.58 -1.54
N ALA A 51 -1.49 -5.58 -1.40
CA ALA A 51 -0.16 -5.55 -2.00
C ALA A 51 -0.20 -5.41 -3.52
N PHE A 52 -1.11 -6.13 -4.18
CA PHE A 52 -1.29 -6.03 -5.63
C PHE A 52 -1.67 -4.60 -6.05
N TYR A 53 -2.69 -4.01 -5.42
CA TYR A 53 -3.16 -2.67 -5.77
C TYR A 53 -2.13 -1.58 -5.42
N ALA A 54 -1.45 -1.70 -4.28
CA ALA A 54 -0.41 -0.77 -3.87
C ALA A 54 0.72 -0.71 -4.92
N VAL A 55 1.18 -1.86 -5.41
CA VAL A 55 2.19 -1.92 -6.47
C VAL A 55 1.69 -1.32 -7.78
N GLN A 56 0.46 -1.61 -8.21
CA GLN A 56 -0.07 -1.01 -9.44
C GLN A 56 -0.23 0.51 -9.32
N GLY A 57 -0.70 1.00 -8.17
CA GLY A 57 -0.80 2.43 -7.89
C GLY A 57 0.57 3.11 -7.93
N PHE A 58 1.59 2.50 -7.32
CA PHE A 58 2.97 2.99 -7.39
C PHE A 58 3.49 3.06 -8.83
N ARG A 59 3.31 1.98 -9.62
CA ARG A 59 3.72 1.95 -11.04
C ARG A 59 3.02 3.02 -11.86
N LEU A 60 1.72 3.23 -11.63
CA LEU A 60 0.95 4.27 -12.30
C LEU A 60 1.48 5.67 -11.92
N GLY A 61 1.79 5.90 -10.65
CA GLY A 61 2.40 7.15 -10.18
C GLY A 61 3.76 7.44 -10.83
N LEU A 62 4.58 6.41 -11.05
CA LEU A 62 5.83 6.52 -11.80
C LEU A 62 5.59 6.83 -13.28
N GLN A 63 4.66 6.12 -13.93
CA GLN A 63 4.34 6.31 -15.34
C GLN A 63 3.79 7.70 -15.65
N THR A 64 3.06 8.28 -14.71
CA THR A 64 2.41 9.59 -14.86
C THR A 64 3.27 10.75 -14.36
N GLY A 65 4.43 10.48 -13.74
CA GLY A 65 5.28 11.51 -13.11
C GLY A 65 4.68 12.14 -11.84
N LEU A 66 3.46 11.78 -11.45
CA LEU A 66 2.78 12.31 -10.27
C LEU A 66 3.46 11.90 -8.96
N ALA A 67 4.16 10.77 -8.96
CA ALA A 67 4.93 10.32 -7.80
C ALA A 67 6.15 11.22 -7.51
N LEU A 68 6.64 11.98 -8.50
CA LEU A 68 7.88 12.78 -8.39
C LEU A 68 7.62 14.29 -8.37
N GLY A 69 6.40 14.75 -8.72
CA GLY A 69 6.11 16.16 -8.96
C GLY A 69 6.35 17.11 -7.78
N ARG A 70 6.13 16.68 -6.54
CA ARG A 70 6.39 17.52 -5.35
C ARG A 70 7.83 17.43 -4.81
N GLU A 71 8.57 16.38 -5.13
CA GLU A 71 9.97 16.23 -4.69
C GLU A 71 10.96 16.92 -5.64
N LEU A 72 10.55 17.19 -6.88
CA LEU A 72 11.34 17.89 -7.91
C LEU A 72 11.15 19.41 -7.93
N GLU A 73 10.20 19.95 -7.17
CA GLU A 73 9.96 21.40 -7.01
C GLU A 73 10.80 22.03 -5.86
N GLY A 74 11.73 21.26 -5.28
CA GLY A 74 12.69 21.71 -4.26
C GLY A 74 13.98 22.27 -4.84
#